data_AF-A0A8H7RU21-F1
#
_entry.id   AF-A0A8H7RU21-F1
#
_cell.length_a   1.000
_cell.length_b   1.000
_cell.length_c   1.000
_cell.angle_alpha   90.00
_cell.angle_beta   90.00
_cell.angle_gamma   90.00
#
_symmetry.space_group_name_H-M   'P 1'
#
loop_
_entity.id
_entity.type
_entity.pdbx_description
1 polymer ?
#
loop_
_entity_poly.entity_id
_entity_poly.type
_entity_poly.pdbx_seq_one_letter_code
_entity_poly.pdbx_strand_id
1 'polypeptide(L)'
;MSNQVQQLAALRDQLKNEMGAASPNLNKLSELLAKSKIAFIQLGVFTPDLKNVNVELMVAARDILEVGAYYSVRAKDIESFERYIAQLNTYYHDLASQLPPSQQMYPLIALNLLRLLSQNRLSDFHTALEAVDPDQLQTNSFIKQAVDLEQFLMEGSYNKVWSTRSSVQGEEFLFFYDILIDTIRNEIASCSEKAYDSLPLQDAGTLLFLKNTKELLNFAQERGWKVHPGEQVIYFGSDDNDAVEIPQEQIITQTLSYARELERIVIMFSDLECDYINPIDLCNKLNQFVLPEMASHAFLFFMFLVNGSWLAVLFNLPLVAYNVRKVLNGQHMYDATEIFRTLSVHKKECFIKVAFYLL
;
A
#
# COMPACT_ATOMS: atom_id res chain seq x y z
N MET A 1 16.18 -13.18 46.37
CA MET A 1 15.28 -12.47 45.45
C MET A 1 15.02 -11.02 45.88
N SER A 2 14.69 -10.71 47.15
CA SER A 2 14.46 -9.32 47.60
C SER A 2 15.66 -8.37 47.39
N ASN A 3 16.89 -8.79 47.71
CA ASN A 3 18.09 -7.97 47.47
C ASN A 3 18.35 -7.67 45.99
N GLN A 4 18.05 -8.60 45.09
CA GLN A 4 18.22 -8.38 43.65
C GLN A 4 17.11 -7.47 43.08
N VAL A 5 15.89 -7.54 43.61
CA VAL A 5 14.79 -6.61 43.28
C VAL A 5 15.16 -5.18 43.71
N GLN A 6 15.68 -5.00 44.92
CA GLN A 6 16.16 -3.70 45.40
C GLN A 6 17.36 -3.18 44.59
N GLN A 7 18.28 -4.06 44.19
CA GLN A 7 19.40 -3.69 43.34
C GLN A 7 18.95 -3.23 41.94
N LEU A 8 17.90 -3.85 41.39
CA LEU A 8 17.32 -3.49 40.10
C LEU A 8 16.51 -2.19 40.18
N ALA A 9 15.81 -1.95 41.30
CA ALA A 9 15.17 -0.66 41.59
C ALA A 9 16.21 0.47 41.76
N ALA A 10 17.32 0.23 42.46
CA ALA A 10 18.42 1.19 42.56
C ALA A 10 19.09 1.48 41.21
N LEU A 11 19.24 0.46 40.35
CA LEU A 11 19.72 0.61 38.97
C LEU A 11 18.74 1.44 38.12
N ARG A 12 17.43 1.22 38.26
CA ARG A 12 16.40 2.02 37.59
C ARG A 12 16.48 3.49 38.00
N ASP A 13 16.62 3.77 39.29
CA ASP A 13 16.71 5.15 39.79
C ASP A 13 17.99 5.84 39.33
N GLN A 14 19.12 5.12 39.30
CA GLN A 14 20.37 5.62 38.72
C GLN A 14 20.22 5.93 37.22
N LEU A 15 19.58 5.03 36.46
CA LEU A 15 19.33 5.22 35.02
C LEU A 15 18.39 6.42 34.75
N LYS A 16 17.34 6.60 35.56
CA LYS A 16 16.44 7.77 35.44
C LYS A 16 17.15 9.08 35.77
N ASN A 17 17.99 9.09 36.81
CA ASN A 17 18.77 10.27 37.19
C ASN A 17 19.82 10.64 36.13
N GLU A 18 20.46 9.65 35.50
CA GLU A 18 21.42 9.89 34.43
C GLU A 18 20.77 10.33 33.11
N MET A 19 19.55 9.87 32.83
CA MET A 19 18.76 10.33 31.69
C MET A 19 18.21 11.75 31.87
N GLY A 20 17.85 12.12 33.09
CA GLY A 20 17.38 13.46 33.46
C GLY A 20 18.49 14.51 33.57
N ALA A 21 19.77 14.09 33.55
CA ALA A 21 20.90 15.01 33.53
C ALA A 21 21.06 15.63 32.12
N ALA A 22 21.22 16.96 32.07
CA ALA A 22 21.27 17.76 30.84
C ALA A 22 22.45 17.45 29.87
N SER A 23 23.36 16.53 30.25
CA SER A 23 24.36 15.95 29.35
C SER A 23 24.48 14.45 29.62
N PRO A 24 23.75 13.61 28.87
CA PRO A 24 23.78 12.16 29.06
C PRO A 24 25.15 11.60 28.68
N ASN A 25 25.87 11.04 29.64
CA ASN A 25 27.07 10.26 29.35
C ASN A 25 26.66 8.92 28.73
N LEU A 26 26.57 8.88 27.40
CA LEU A 26 26.11 7.70 26.65
C LEU A 26 26.91 6.42 26.98
N ASN A 27 28.20 6.56 27.30
CA ASN A 27 29.05 5.42 27.66
C ASN A 27 28.68 4.86 29.03
N LYS A 28 28.39 5.71 30.03
CA LYS A 28 28.01 5.28 31.38
C LYS A 28 26.63 4.63 31.38
N LEU A 29 25.69 5.18 30.60
CA LEU A 29 24.39 4.56 30.34
C LEU A 29 24.53 3.19 29.68
N SER A 30 25.46 3.04 28.72
CA SER A 30 25.71 1.74 28.07
C SER A 30 26.21 0.68 29.07
N GLU A 31 27.11 1.05 29.99
CA GLU A 31 27.61 0.16 31.03
C GLU A 31 26.52 -0.22 32.04
N LEU A 32 25.69 0.74 32.44
CA LEU A 32 24.55 0.49 33.32
C LEU A 32 23.49 -0.38 32.65
N LEU A 33 23.19 -0.16 31.37
CA LEU A 33 22.29 -1.01 30.59
C LEU A 33 22.85 -2.43 30.43
N ALA A 34 24.17 -2.59 30.24
CA ALA A 34 24.81 -3.90 30.20
C ALA A 34 24.68 -4.64 31.54
N LYS A 35 24.90 -3.94 32.67
CA LYS A 35 24.69 -4.49 34.02
C LYS A 35 23.22 -4.88 34.24
N SER A 36 22.28 -4.06 33.79
CA SER A 36 20.84 -4.37 33.85
C SER A 36 20.46 -5.57 32.99
N LYS A 37 21.04 -5.74 31.79
CA LYS A 37 20.84 -6.94 30.95
C LYS A 37 21.33 -8.21 31.64
N ILE A 38 22.49 -8.17 32.30
CA ILE A 38 23.00 -9.30 33.09
C ILE A 38 22.03 -9.61 34.25
N ALA A 39 21.53 -8.58 34.94
CA ALA A 39 20.54 -8.76 36.00
C ALA A 39 19.23 -9.37 35.46
N PHE A 40 18.75 -8.97 34.28
CA PHE A 40 17.56 -9.56 33.65
C PHE A 40 17.72 -11.04 33.33
N ILE A 41 18.89 -11.46 32.86
CA ILE A 41 19.19 -12.88 32.59
C ILE A 41 19.15 -13.67 33.90
N GLN A 42 19.76 -13.15 34.97
CA GLN A 42 19.78 -13.81 36.29
C GLN A 42 18.39 -13.93 36.92
N LEU A 43 17.48 -13.01 36.59
CA LEU A 43 16.13 -12.93 37.15
C LEU A 43 15.06 -13.58 36.25
N GLY A 44 15.43 -14.07 35.06
CA GLY A 44 14.49 -14.76 34.15
C GLY A 44 13.37 -13.87 33.59
N VAL A 45 13.61 -12.56 33.48
CA VAL A 45 12.57 -11.54 33.24
C VAL A 45 12.02 -11.56 31.80
N PHE A 46 12.75 -12.15 30.85
CA PHE A 46 12.34 -12.27 29.45
C PHE A 46 11.28 -13.36 29.21
N THR A 47 11.05 -14.26 30.17
CA THR A 47 10.02 -15.30 30.11
C THR A 47 9.13 -15.17 31.35
N PRO A 48 8.19 -14.21 31.36
CA PRO A 48 7.24 -14.08 32.46
C PRO A 48 6.32 -15.30 32.49
N ASP A 49 6.48 -16.17 33.49
CA ASP A 49 5.53 -17.25 33.75
C ASP A 49 4.31 -16.65 34.45
N LEU A 50 3.12 -16.74 33.83
CA LEU A 50 1.87 -16.05 34.20
C LEU A 50 1.41 -16.30 35.66
N LYS A 51 2.01 -17.28 36.35
CA LYS A 51 1.60 -17.78 37.67
C LYS A 51 2.32 -17.13 38.85
N ASN A 52 3.52 -16.56 38.68
CA ASN A 52 4.32 -15.99 39.78
C ASN A 52 5.01 -14.69 39.36
N VAL A 53 4.22 -13.67 39.02
CA VAL A 53 4.75 -12.37 38.62
C VAL A 53 4.93 -11.49 39.85
N ASN A 54 6.18 -11.18 40.19
CA ASN A 54 6.46 -10.08 41.12
C ASN A 54 6.25 -8.75 40.37
N VAL A 55 5.15 -8.07 40.66
CA VAL A 55 4.72 -6.84 39.97
C VAL A 55 5.80 -5.76 40.02
N GLU A 56 6.49 -5.59 41.16
CA GLU A 56 7.53 -4.56 41.31
C GLU A 56 8.75 -4.80 40.41
N LEU A 57 9.12 -6.08 40.22
CA LEU A 57 10.25 -6.47 39.37
C LEU A 57 9.92 -6.19 37.90
N MET A 58 8.71 -6.53 37.46
CA MET A 58 8.27 -6.30 36.08
C MET A 58 8.09 -4.82 35.77
N VAL A 59 7.57 -4.03 36.71
CA VAL A 59 7.54 -2.57 36.59
C VAL A 59 8.96 -2.03 36.43
N ALA A 60 9.88 -2.43 37.31
CA ALA A 60 11.25 -1.95 37.25
C ALA A 60 11.96 -2.36 35.94
N ALA A 61 11.70 -3.56 35.44
CA ALA A 61 12.22 -4.03 34.17
C ALA A 61 11.67 -3.20 32.99
N ARG A 62 10.35 -2.98 32.95
CA ARG A 62 9.71 -2.14 31.94
C ARG A 62 10.32 -0.75 31.91
N ASP A 63 10.46 -0.09 33.06
CA ASP A 63 11.05 1.24 33.13
C ASP A 63 12.51 1.29 32.65
N ILE A 64 13.31 0.26 32.91
CA ILE A 64 14.68 0.17 32.39
C ILE A 64 14.69 -0.03 30.88
N LEU A 65 13.77 -0.83 30.33
CA LEU A 65 13.63 -1.02 28.88
C LEU A 65 13.14 0.26 28.20
N GLU A 66 12.19 1.00 28.79
CA GLU A 66 11.75 2.32 28.32
C GLU A 66 12.94 3.30 28.26
N VAL A 67 13.76 3.33 29.31
CA VAL A 67 15.00 4.14 29.32
C VAL A 67 16.00 3.66 28.25
N GLY A 68 16.14 2.35 28.06
CA GLY A 68 16.99 1.77 27.01
C GLY A 68 16.56 2.15 25.59
N ALA A 69 15.26 2.26 25.37
CA ALA A 69 14.70 2.71 24.10
C ALA A 69 15.07 4.19 23.82
N TYR A 70 14.86 5.09 24.79
CA TYR A 70 15.28 6.49 24.66
C TYR A 70 16.78 6.66 24.47
N TYR A 71 17.60 5.88 25.18
CA TYR A 71 19.03 5.84 24.96
C TYR A 71 19.37 5.46 23.51
N SER A 72 18.69 4.46 22.95
CA SER A 72 18.93 3.99 21.57
C SER A 72 18.62 5.08 20.55
N VAL A 73 17.56 5.89 20.77
CA VAL A 73 17.24 7.04 19.92
C VAL A 73 18.33 8.12 20.02
N ARG A 74 18.81 8.45 21.23
CA ARG A 74 19.90 9.41 21.42
C ARG A 74 21.24 8.93 20.83
N ALA A 75 21.47 7.62 20.87
CA ALA A 75 22.62 6.97 20.24
C ALA A 75 22.47 6.84 18.71
N LYS A 76 21.30 7.20 18.15
CA LYS A 76 20.95 7.10 16.72
C LYS A 76 21.00 5.68 16.16
N ASP A 77 20.78 4.68 17.01
CA ASP A 77 20.74 3.27 16.63
C ASP A 77 19.27 2.81 16.47
N ILE A 78 18.83 2.75 15.22
CA ILE A 78 17.46 2.38 14.85
C ILE A 78 17.19 0.89 15.13
N GLU A 79 18.19 0.03 14.94
CA GLU A 79 18.03 -1.42 15.12
C GLU A 79 17.90 -1.78 16.60
N SER A 80 18.75 -1.19 17.45
CA SER A 80 18.64 -1.37 18.89
C SER A 80 17.29 -0.87 19.41
N PHE A 81 16.80 0.25 18.89
CA PHE A 81 15.48 0.77 19.26
C PHE A 81 14.35 -0.21 18.89
N GLU A 82 14.38 -0.80 17.69
CA GLU A 82 13.39 -1.80 17.28
C GLU A 82 13.39 -3.02 18.21
N ARG A 83 14.57 -3.48 18.65
CA ARG A 83 14.68 -4.58 19.61
C ARG A 83 14.05 -4.23 20.97
N TYR A 84 14.28 -3.02 21.46
CA TYR A 84 13.68 -2.56 22.71
C TYR A 84 12.16 -2.40 22.61
N ILE A 85 11.64 -1.90 21.48
CA ILE A 85 10.20 -1.82 21.24
C ILE A 85 9.56 -3.21 21.16
N ALA A 86 10.18 -4.15 20.46
CA ALA A 86 9.66 -5.53 20.39
C ALA A 86 9.56 -6.17 21.78
N GLN A 87 10.55 -5.94 22.65
CA GLN A 87 10.51 -6.38 24.05
C GLN A 87 9.45 -5.63 24.85
N LEU A 88 9.28 -4.33 24.64
CA LEU A 88 8.28 -3.54 25.36
C LEU A 88 6.84 -3.90 24.97
N ASN A 89 6.59 -4.25 23.72
CA ASN A 89 5.27 -4.67 23.25
C ASN A 89 4.76 -5.91 24.00
N THR A 90 5.63 -6.87 24.37
CA THR A 90 5.21 -8.00 25.21
C THR A 90 4.78 -7.54 26.61
N TYR A 91 5.42 -6.51 27.17
CA TYR A 91 5.00 -5.92 28.45
C TYR A 91 3.69 -5.10 28.35
N TYR A 92 3.43 -4.49 27.19
CA TYR A 92 2.23 -3.68 26.98
C TYR A 92 0.99 -4.50 26.61
N HIS A 93 1.14 -5.63 25.89
CA HIS A 93 0.01 -6.46 25.47
C HIS A 93 -0.24 -7.65 26.40
N ASP A 94 0.77 -8.49 26.67
CA ASP A 94 0.56 -9.74 27.43
C ASP A 94 0.39 -9.51 28.93
N LEU A 95 0.94 -8.41 29.44
CA LEU A 95 0.99 -8.07 30.86
C LEU A 95 0.05 -6.91 31.25
N ALA A 96 -0.77 -6.44 30.30
CA ALA A 96 -1.73 -5.35 30.48
C ALA A 96 -2.71 -5.59 31.64
N SER A 97 -3.10 -6.85 31.88
CA SER A 97 -4.05 -7.20 32.93
C SER A 97 -3.47 -7.17 34.35
N GLN A 98 -2.14 -7.20 34.49
CA GLN A 98 -1.46 -7.32 35.80
C GLN A 98 -0.65 -6.07 36.19
N LEU A 99 -0.34 -5.17 35.24
CA LEU A 99 0.50 -4.00 35.48
C LEU A 99 -0.26 -2.67 35.36
N PRO A 100 0.12 -1.65 36.17
CA PRO A 100 -0.42 -0.30 36.00
C PRO A 100 0.15 0.36 34.73
N PRO A 101 -0.63 1.17 33.99
CA PRO A 101 -0.16 1.86 32.79
C PRO A 101 0.98 2.86 33.12
N SER A 102 2.00 2.91 32.25
CA SER A 102 3.13 3.85 32.37
C SER A 102 2.82 5.17 31.65
N GLN A 103 3.23 6.30 32.23
CA GLN A 103 3.12 7.61 31.56
C GLN A 103 4.02 7.73 30.31
N GLN A 104 5.10 6.94 30.26
CA GLN A 104 6.06 6.93 29.14
C GLN A 104 5.64 6.01 27.98
N MET A 105 4.57 5.24 28.16
CA MET A 105 4.07 4.32 27.14
C MET A 105 3.66 5.05 25.86
N TYR A 106 2.81 6.09 25.96
CA TYR A 106 2.29 6.78 24.77
C TYR A 106 3.35 7.56 23.97
N PRO A 107 4.28 8.31 24.60
CA PRO A 107 5.39 8.92 23.87
C PRO A 107 6.25 7.90 23.12
N LEU A 108 6.48 6.73 23.70
CA LEU A 108 7.30 5.70 23.09
C LEU A 108 6.60 5.00 21.90
N ILE A 109 5.29 4.77 22.03
CA ILE A 109 4.46 4.32 20.91
C ILE A 109 4.50 5.35 19.78
N ALA A 110 4.37 6.64 20.10
CA ALA A 110 4.48 7.72 19.10
C ALA A 110 5.86 7.75 18.42
N LEU A 111 6.95 7.52 19.15
CA LEU A 111 8.29 7.37 18.56
C LEU A 111 8.39 6.15 17.64
N ASN A 112 7.78 5.02 18.00
CA ASN A 112 7.74 3.85 17.12
C ASN A 112 6.93 4.12 15.84
N LEU A 113 5.79 4.80 15.96
CA LEU A 113 4.99 5.23 14.81
C LEU A 113 5.81 6.14 13.87
N LEU A 114 6.53 7.11 14.42
CA LEU A 114 7.40 7.99 13.62
C LEU A 114 8.56 7.25 12.96
N ARG A 115 9.15 6.27 13.65
CA ARG A 115 10.15 5.38 13.04
C ARG A 115 9.57 4.67 11.82
N LEU A 116 8.37 4.08 11.92
CA LEU A 116 7.73 3.36 10.82
C LEU A 116 7.48 4.28 9.61
N LEU A 117 7.04 5.52 9.85
CA LEU A 117 6.92 6.55 8.82
C LEU A 117 8.26 6.89 8.17
N SER A 118 9.32 7.07 8.96
CA SER A 118 10.67 7.36 8.43
C SER A 118 11.24 6.24 7.57
N GLN A 119 10.88 4.98 7.85
CA GLN A 119 11.27 3.80 7.08
C GLN A 119 10.36 3.51 5.88
N ASN A 120 9.35 4.34 5.63
CA ASN A 120 8.33 4.13 4.61
C ASN A 120 7.58 2.79 4.74
N ARG A 121 7.42 2.28 5.97
CA ARG A 121 6.69 1.03 6.29
C ARG A 121 5.26 1.36 6.71
N LEU A 122 4.46 1.89 5.79
CA LEU A 122 3.11 2.37 6.07
C LEU A 122 2.14 1.26 6.51
N SER A 123 2.29 0.03 5.97
CA SER A 123 1.46 -1.10 6.37
C SER A 123 1.62 -1.45 7.85
N ASP A 124 2.88 -1.53 8.32
CA ASP A 124 3.18 -1.81 9.73
C ASP A 124 2.74 -0.67 10.65
N PHE A 125 2.74 0.56 10.14
CA PHE A 125 2.20 1.72 10.86
C PHE A 125 0.70 1.55 11.13
N HIS A 126 -0.09 1.19 10.12
CA HIS A 126 -1.53 0.98 10.31
C HIS A 126 -1.82 -0.23 11.20
N THR A 127 -1.05 -1.31 11.10
CA THR A 127 -1.16 -2.45 12.02
C THR A 127 -0.84 -2.04 13.47
N ALA A 128 0.20 -1.24 13.67
CA ALA A 128 0.54 -0.74 15.00
C ALA A 128 -0.52 0.24 15.55
N LEU A 129 -1.18 1.01 14.68
CA LEU A 129 -2.26 1.92 15.06
C LEU A 129 -3.52 1.15 15.48
N GLU A 130 -3.85 0.05 14.81
CA GLU A 130 -4.97 -0.83 15.18
C GLU A 130 -4.79 -1.46 16.58
N ALA A 131 -3.55 -1.68 17.01
CA ALA A 131 -3.25 -2.20 18.34
C ALA A 131 -3.46 -1.19 19.49
N VAL A 132 -3.68 0.10 19.18
CA VAL A 132 -3.90 1.16 20.19
C VAL A 132 -5.40 1.38 20.40
N ASP A 133 -5.81 1.56 21.66
CA ASP A 133 -7.20 1.84 22.00
C ASP A 133 -7.71 3.13 21.31
N PRO A 134 -8.90 3.11 20.68
CA PRO A 134 -9.41 4.23 19.89
C PRO A 134 -9.67 5.49 20.73
N ASP A 135 -10.02 5.35 22.01
CA ASP A 135 -10.23 6.47 22.94
C ASP A 135 -8.94 7.25 23.22
N GLN A 136 -7.79 6.56 23.13
CA GLN A 136 -6.47 7.12 23.38
C GLN A 136 -5.88 7.82 22.14
N LEU A 137 -6.41 7.56 20.95
CA LEU A 137 -5.99 8.22 19.70
C LEU A 137 -6.32 9.72 19.70
N GLN A 138 -7.49 10.09 20.24
CA GLN A 138 -7.94 11.49 20.28
C GLN A 138 -7.45 12.24 21.52
N THR A 139 -7.25 11.52 22.63
CA THR A 139 -6.89 12.10 23.93
C THR A 139 -5.40 12.45 23.99
N ASN A 140 -4.53 11.62 23.40
CA ASN A 140 -3.10 11.80 23.49
C ASN A 140 -2.56 12.70 22.37
N SER A 141 -2.04 13.86 22.76
CA SER A 141 -1.43 14.82 21.83
C SER A 141 -0.28 14.23 20.99
N PHE A 142 0.52 13.32 21.56
CA PHE A 142 1.67 12.73 20.86
C PHE A 142 1.28 11.75 19.76
N ILE A 143 0.26 10.91 20.00
CA ILE A 143 -0.21 9.94 19.00
C ILE A 143 -0.95 10.68 17.89
N LYS A 144 -1.79 11.65 18.25
CA LYS A 144 -2.45 12.53 17.29
C LYS A 144 -1.44 13.20 16.36
N GLN A 145 -0.32 13.69 16.89
CA GLN A 145 0.73 14.29 16.07
C GLN A 145 1.30 13.31 15.02
N ALA A 146 1.50 12.04 15.37
CA ALA A 146 1.98 11.03 14.44
C ALA A 146 0.93 10.69 13.36
N VAL A 147 -0.34 10.66 13.72
CA VAL A 147 -1.46 10.42 12.79
C VAL A 147 -1.66 11.62 11.84
N ASP A 148 -1.68 12.84 12.37
CA ASP A 148 -1.80 14.07 11.55
C ASP A 148 -0.63 14.17 10.56
N LEU A 149 0.59 13.76 10.97
CA LEU A 149 1.75 13.71 10.10
C LEU A 149 1.58 12.72 8.95
N GLU A 150 1.07 11.53 9.24
CA GLU A 150 0.78 10.50 8.23
C GLU A 150 -0.29 10.99 7.24
N GLN A 151 -1.37 11.61 7.74
CA GLN A 151 -2.39 12.22 6.89
C GLN A 151 -1.79 13.30 5.98
N PHE A 152 -0.92 14.17 6.50
CA PHE A 152 -0.27 15.19 5.66
C PHE A 152 0.64 14.59 4.61
N LEU A 153 1.26 13.44 4.88
CA LEU A 153 2.06 12.71 3.91
C LEU A 153 1.18 12.11 2.81
N MET A 154 0.03 11.51 3.18
CA MET A 154 -0.94 11.00 2.20
C MET A 154 -1.59 12.10 1.35
N GLU A 155 -1.88 13.25 1.95
CA GLU A 155 -2.39 14.44 1.23
C GLU A 155 -1.32 15.07 0.33
N GLY A 156 -0.03 14.72 0.48
CA GLY A 156 1.08 15.40 -0.18
C GLY A 156 1.30 16.84 0.30
N SER A 157 0.77 17.18 1.49
CA SER A 157 0.79 18.54 2.03
C SER A 157 2.07 18.82 2.84
N TYR A 158 3.21 18.89 2.15
CA TYR A 158 4.53 19.03 2.79
C TYR A 158 4.73 20.34 3.56
N ASN A 159 4.03 21.42 3.17
CA ASN A 159 4.05 22.69 3.91
C ASN A 159 3.56 22.53 5.35
N LYS A 160 2.51 21.73 5.55
CA LYS A 160 1.98 21.44 6.88
C LYS A 160 2.98 20.63 7.70
N VAL A 161 3.59 19.59 7.09
CA VAL A 161 4.64 18.79 7.72
C VAL A 161 5.79 19.65 8.23
N TRP A 162 6.26 20.60 7.41
CA TRP A 162 7.32 21.53 7.79
C TRP A 162 6.91 22.46 8.94
N SER A 163 5.66 22.93 8.97
CA SER A 163 5.14 23.76 10.06
C SER A 163 5.05 23.00 11.38
N THR A 164 4.65 21.73 11.33
CA THR A 164 4.51 20.85 12.50
C THR A 164 5.85 20.62 13.17
N ARG A 165 6.97 20.63 12.43
CA ARG A 165 8.33 20.53 12.99
C ARG A 165 8.59 21.56 14.10
N SER A 166 8.10 22.79 13.94
CA SER A 166 8.27 23.86 14.93
C SER A 166 7.44 23.64 16.21
N SER A 167 6.40 22.81 16.14
CA SER A 167 5.53 22.47 17.27
C SER A 167 6.07 21.33 18.12
N VAL A 168 7.03 20.55 17.62
CA VAL A 168 7.48 19.33 18.28
C VAL A 168 8.47 19.66 19.39
N GLN A 169 8.11 19.32 20.62
CA GLN A 169 8.99 19.41 21.78
C GLN A 169 9.56 18.02 22.10
N GLY A 170 10.86 17.84 21.88
CA GLY A 170 11.58 16.60 22.19
C GLY A 170 12.74 16.36 21.23
N GLU A 171 13.95 16.22 21.77
CA GLU A 171 15.17 15.98 20.98
C GLU A 171 15.11 14.63 20.24
N GLU A 172 14.44 13.65 20.84
CA GLU A 172 14.28 12.30 20.30
C GLU A 172 13.36 12.26 19.07
N PHE A 173 12.36 13.14 19.04
CA PHE A 173 11.45 13.27 17.91
C PHE A 173 12.15 13.96 16.73
N LEU A 174 12.94 15.01 16.99
CA LEU A 174 13.66 15.75 15.95
C LEU A 174 14.54 14.87 15.07
N PHE A 175 15.17 13.85 15.67
CA PHE A 175 15.98 12.88 14.92
C PHE A 175 15.19 12.16 13.82
N PHE A 176 14.00 11.65 14.12
CA PHE A 176 13.16 10.98 13.11
C PHE A 176 12.55 11.96 12.11
N TYR A 177 12.24 13.18 12.54
CA TYR A 177 11.77 14.24 11.64
C TYR A 177 12.83 14.64 10.61
N ASP A 178 14.11 14.68 10.98
CA ASP A 178 15.19 15.01 10.04
C ASP A 178 15.31 13.94 8.94
N ILE A 179 15.25 12.65 9.30
CA ILE A 179 15.24 11.54 8.33
C ILE A 179 14.02 11.63 7.41
N LEU A 180 12.84 11.88 7.97
CA LEU A 180 11.60 12.00 7.21
C LEU A 180 11.66 13.17 6.20
N ILE A 181 12.23 14.30 6.60
CA ILE A 181 12.39 15.48 5.73
C ILE A 181 13.31 15.17 4.55
N ASP A 182 14.39 14.42 4.77
CA ASP A 182 15.28 14.02 3.68
C ASP A 182 14.58 13.09 2.69
N THR A 183 13.78 12.13 3.18
CA THR A 183 12.93 11.28 2.32
C THR A 183 11.89 12.10 1.55
N ILE A 184 11.18 13.01 2.23
CA ILE A 184 10.19 13.89 1.60
C ILE A 184 10.84 14.76 0.51
N ARG A 185 12.04 15.30 0.76
CA ARG A 185 12.76 16.10 -0.24
C ARG A 185 13.06 15.28 -1.50
N ASN A 186 13.42 14.01 -1.34
CA ASN A 186 13.65 13.09 -2.44
C ASN A 186 12.37 12.74 -3.23
N GLU A 187 11.25 12.56 -2.53
CA GLU A 187 9.94 12.33 -3.16
C GLU A 187 9.47 13.56 -3.94
N ILE A 188 9.54 14.76 -3.34
CA ILE A 188 9.21 16.03 -3.99
C ILE A 188 10.07 16.21 -5.25
N ALA A 189 11.36 15.90 -5.19
CA ALA A 189 12.24 15.95 -6.34
C ALA A 189 11.78 15.02 -7.47
N SER A 190 11.47 13.75 -7.17
CA SER A 190 11.00 12.78 -8.16
C SER A 190 9.64 13.13 -8.79
N CYS A 191 8.76 13.76 -8.01
CA CYS A 191 7.49 14.29 -8.49
C CYS A 191 7.71 15.52 -9.38
N SER A 192 8.67 16.39 -9.01
CA SER A 192 9.00 17.59 -9.80
C SER A 192 9.59 17.23 -11.15
N GLU A 193 10.40 16.17 -11.22
CA GLU A 193 10.97 15.63 -12.47
C GLU A 193 9.89 15.15 -13.45
N LYS A 194 8.77 14.61 -12.95
CA LYS A 194 7.65 14.12 -13.76
C LYS A 194 6.63 15.19 -14.09
N ALA A 195 6.47 16.18 -13.22
CA ALA A 195 5.43 17.20 -13.34
C ALA A 195 5.87 18.41 -14.19
N TYR A 196 7.16 18.73 -14.21
CA TYR A 196 7.69 19.92 -14.85
C TYR A 196 8.82 19.59 -15.83
N ASP A 197 8.80 20.22 -17.00
CA ASP A 197 9.93 20.17 -17.94
C ASP A 197 11.09 21.06 -17.46
N SER A 198 10.75 22.18 -16.82
CA SER A 198 11.70 23.17 -16.34
C SER A 198 11.16 23.92 -15.11
N LEU A 199 12.04 24.31 -14.19
CA LEU A 199 11.68 25.03 -12.96
C LEU A 199 12.68 26.13 -12.61
N PRO A 200 12.23 27.36 -12.27
CA PRO A 200 13.11 28.42 -11.79
C PRO A 200 13.78 28.07 -10.47
N LEU A 201 15.03 28.53 -10.28
CA LEU A 201 15.85 28.25 -9.10
C LEU A 201 15.24 28.75 -7.79
N GLN A 202 14.51 29.87 -7.83
CA GLN A 202 13.86 30.46 -6.66
C GLN A 202 12.66 29.62 -6.21
N ASP A 203 11.85 29.15 -7.16
CA ASP A 203 10.70 28.28 -6.88
C ASP A 203 11.15 26.87 -6.47
N ALA A 204 12.23 26.36 -7.06
CA ALA A 204 12.87 25.13 -6.61
C ALA A 204 13.36 25.23 -5.17
N GLY A 205 13.94 26.37 -4.78
CA GLY A 205 14.40 26.62 -3.42
C GLY A 205 13.25 26.63 -2.40
N THR A 206 12.11 27.22 -2.74
CA THR A 206 10.93 27.24 -1.86
C THR A 206 10.26 25.87 -1.77
N LEU A 207 10.13 25.15 -2.88
CA LEU A 207 9.54 23.80 -2.93
C LEU A 207 10.35 22.76 -2.14
N LEU A 208 11.69 22.80 -2.23
CA LEU A 208 12.57 21.85 -1.54
C LEU A 208 12.94 22.29 -0.11
N PHE A 209 12.41 23.42 0.35
CA PHE A 209 12.72 24.06 1.64
C PHE A 209 14.23 24.28 1.87
N LEU A 210 14.98 24.55 0.80
CA LEU A 210 16.43 24.80 0.86
C LEU A 210 16.69 26.28 1.10
N LYS A 211 17.44 26.61 2.15
CA LYS A 211 17.76 28.01 2.50
C LYS A 211 18.90 28.58 1.65
N ASN A 212 19.74 27.72 1.08
CA ASN A 212 20.97 28.12 0.41
C ASN A 212 20.97 27.68 -1.06
N THR A 213 21.25 28.63 -1.96
CA THR A 213 21.39 28.36 -3.40
C THR A 213 22.51 27.35 -3.68
N LYS A 214 23.55 27.29 -2.83
CA LYS A 214 24.63 26.29 -2.95
C LYS A 214 24.17 24.86 -2.66
N GLU A 215 23.30 24.67 -1.68
CA GLU A 215 22.74 23.33 -1.36
C GLU A 215 21.84 22.85 -2.50
N LEU A 216 21.07 23.76 -3.10
CA LEU A 216 20.25 23.46 -4.27
C LEU A 216 21.11 23.07 -5.49
N LEU A 217 22.26 23.72 -5.69
CA LEU A 217 23.20 23.33 -6.76
C LEU A 217 23.83 21.96 -6.51
N ASN A 218 24.21 21.64 -5.25
CA ASN A 218 24.72 20.30 -4.91
C ASN A 218 23.64 19.24 -5.11
N PHE A 219 22.40 19.50 -4.68
CA PHE A 219 21.28 18.57 -4.85
C PHE A 219 20.95 18.36 -6.34
N ALA A 220 20.99 19.42 -7.14
CA ALA A 220 20.81 19.32 -8.60
C ALA A 220 21.94 18.50 -9.26
N GLN A 221 23.19 18.63 -8.77
CA GLN A 221 24.30 17.80 -9.24
C GLN A 221 24.14 16.33 -8.86
N GLU A 222 23.70 16.03 -7.63
CA GLU A 222 23.44 14.66 -7.17
C GLU A 222 22.37 13.96 -8.01
N ARG A 223 21.36 14.73 -8.45
CA ARG A 223 20.25 14.23 -9.29
C ARG A 223 20.52 14.30 -10.80
N GLY A 224 21.61 14.97 -11.21
CA GLY A 224 21.98 15.11 -12.62
C GLY A 224 21.12 16.14 -13.40
N TRP A 225 20.50 17.10 -12.72
CA TRP A 225 19.70 18.13 -13.38
C TRP A 225 20.57 19.13 -14.14
N LYS A 226 20.14 19.51 -15.35
CA LYS A 226 20.85 20.50 -16.17
C LYS A 226 20.47 21.89 -15.70
N VAL A 227 21.33 22.51 -14.89
CA VAL A 227 21.16 23.89 -14.44
C VAL A 227 21.75 24.85 -15.47
N HIS A 228 20.99 25.86 -15.90
CA HIS A 228 21.48 26.92 -16.78
C HIS A 228 21.71 28.21 -15.97
N PRO A 229 22.97 28.58 -15.65
CA PRO A 229 23.27 29.71 -14.77
C PRO A 229 22.83 31.08 -15.31
N GLY A 230 22.65 31.21 -16.64
CA GLY A 230 22.22 32.45 -17.28
C GLY A 230 20.71 32.71 -17.21
N GLU A 231 19.89 31.65 -17.17
CA GLU A 231 18.42 31.76 -17.13
C GLU A 231 17.85 31.47 -15.74
N GLN A 232 18.67 30.96 -14.81
CA GLN A 232 18.25 30.51 -13.49
C GLN A 232 17.15 29.43 -13.53
N VAL A 233 17.16 28.58 -14.56
CA VAL A 233 16.21 27.49 -14.74
C VAL A 233 16.93 26.13 -14.65
N ILE A 234 16.26 25.18 -14.02
CA ILE A 234 16.63 23.77 -13.96
C ILE A 234 15.77 23.04 -14.98
N TYR A 235 16.37 22.31 -15.91
CA TYR A 235 15.65 21.41 -16.82
C TYR A 235 15.71 19.98 -16.29
N PHE A 236 14.53 19.36 -16.14
CA PHE A 236 14.37 18.00 -15.62
C PHE A 236 14.31 16.93 -16.71
N GLY A 237 14.22 17.33 -17.98
CA GLY A 237 14.11 16.42 -19.11
C GLY A 237 15.30 15.46 -19.23
N SER A 238 15.09 14.23 -18.77
CA SER A 238 15.64 13.04 -19.41
C SER A 238 14.96 12.89 -20.77
N ASP A 239 15.74 12.66 -21.82
CA ASP A 239 15.26 12.57 -23.19
C ASP A 239 14.01 11.66 -23.30
N ASP A 240 12.90 12.23 -23.79
CA ASP A 240 11.67 11.53 -24.22
C ASP A 240 11.95 10.59 -25.41
N ASN A 241 12.78 9.58 -25.20
CA ASN A 241 13.11 8.55 -26.20
C ASN A 241 12.69 7.15 -25.76
N ASP A 242 12.06 7.00 -24.60
CA ASP A 242 11.28 5.80 -24.30
C ASP A 242 9.92 5.94 -24.99
N ALA A 243 9.95 5.85 -26.33
CA ALA A 243 8.74 5.60 -27.10
C ALA A 243 8.08 4.38 -26.45
N VAL A 244 6.93 4.60 -25.80
CA VAL A 244 6.16 3.56 -25.11
C VAL A 244 5.98 2.41 -26.10
N GLU A 245 6.76 1.34 -25.92
CA GLU A 245 6.62 0.11 -26.69
C GLU A 245 5.30 -0.51 -26.24
N ILE A 246 4.22 -0.12 -26.92
CA ILE A 246 2.91 -0.73 -26.75
C ILE A 246 3.12 -2.24 -26.96
N PRO A 247 2.69 -3.12 -26.03
CA PRO A 247 2.88 -4.57 -26.17
C PRO A 247 2.10 -5.16 -27.35
N GLN A 248 2.64 -5.00 -28.57
CA GLN A 248 1.98 -5.38 -29.82
C GLN A 248 1.67 -6.87 -29.85
N GLU A 249 2.58 -7.71 -29.35
CA GLU A 249 2.43 -9.16 -29.33
C GLU A 249 1.27 -9.62 -28.42
N GLN A 250 1.10 -8.98 -27.26
CA GLN A 250 -0.01 -9.29 -26.35
C GLN A 250 -1.35 -8.94 -26.98
N ILE A 251 -1.44 -7.78 -27.62
CA ILE A 251 -2.66 -7.34 -28.32
C ILE A 251 -2.97 -8.30 -29.46
N ILE A 252 -1.98 -8.65 -30.31
CA ILE A 252 -2.16 -9.59 -31.42
C ILE A 252 -2.61 -10.96 -30.92
N THR A 253 -2.01 -11.48 -29.85
CA THR A 253 -2.36 -12.78 -29.27
C THR A 253 -3.80 -12.78 -28.72
N GLN A 254 -4.19 -11.71 -28.04
CA GLN A 254 -5.56 -11.55 -27.56
C GLN A 254 -6.55 -11.45 -28.74
N THR A 255 -6.27 -10.64 -29.76
CA THR A 255 -7.12 -10.53 -30.96
C THR A 255 -7.25 -11.87 -31.70
N LEU A 256 -6.17 -12.64 -31.85
CA LEU A 256 -6.20 -13.97 -32.46
C LEU A 256 -6.98 -14.99 -31.63
N SER A 257 -6.89 -14.92 -30.30
CA SER A 257 -7.68 -15.79 -29.41
C SER A 257 -9.18 -15.54 -29.56
N TYR A 258 -9.61 -14.27 -29.61
CA TYR A 258 -10.99 -13.90 -29.85
C TYR A 258 -11.48 -14.33 -31.24
N ALA A 259 -10.67 -14.13 -32.29
CA ALA A 259 -11.00 -14.60 -33.64
C ALA A 259 -11.18 -16.12 -33.68
N ARG A 260 -10.28 -16.88 -33.04
CA ARG A 260 -10.34 -18.35 -32.96
C ARG A 260 -11.58 -18.85 -32.23
N GLU A 261 -12.02 -18.17 -31.18
CA GLU A 261 -13.24 -18.53 -30.46
C GLU A 261 -14.50 -18.27 -31.30
N LEU A 262 -14.54 -17.16 -32.04
CA LEU A 262 -15.64 -16.85 -32.96
C LEU A 262 -15.71 -17.84 -34.14
N GLU A 263 -14.57 -18.24 -34.71
CA GLU A 263 -14.52 -19.22 -35.80
C GLU A 263 -14.85 -20.65 -35.37
N ARG A 264 -14.72 -20.97 -34.07
CA ARG A 264 -15.00 -22.33 -33.55
C ARG A 264 -16.41 -22.82 -33.89
N ILE A 265 -17.41 -21.94 -33.83
CA ILE A 265 -18.80 -22.31 -34.15
C ILE A 265 -18.94 -22.67 -35.63
N VAL A 266 -18.25 -21.95 -36.52
CA VAL A 266 -18.25 -22.22 -37.96
C VAL A 266 -17.54 -23.53 -38.28
N ILE A 267 -16.41 -23.81 -37.63
CA ILE A 267 -15.66 -25.06 -37.78
C ILE A 267 -16.49 -26.25 -37.33
N MET A 268 -17.19 -26.16 -36.19
CA MET A 268 -18.05 -27.24 -35.69
C MET A 268 -19.20 -27.62 -36.66
N PHE A 269 -19.75 -26.65 -37.40
CA PHE A 269 -20.72 -26.95 -38.46
C PHE A 269 -20.08 -27.61 -39.69
N SER A 270 -18.84 -27.22 -40.04
CA SER A 270 -18.08 -27.86 -41.13
C SER A 270 -17.66 -29.29 -40.75
N ASP A 271 -17.28 -29.54 -39.50
CA ASP A 271 -16.95 -30.87 -38.98
C ASP A 271 -18.17 -31.80 -39.01
N LEU A 272 -19.38 -31.26 -38.85
CA LEU A 272 -20.63 -32.00 -39.06
C LEU A 272 -20.87 -32.32 -40.54
N GLU A 273 -20.58 -31.40 -41.47
CA GLU A 273 -20.70 -31.65 -42.93
C GLU A 273 -19.76 -32.76 -43.42
N CYS A 274 -18.61 -32.90 -42.77
CA CYS A 274 -17.62 -33.94 -43.06
C CYS A 274 -17.81 -35.21 -42.20
N ASP A 275 -18.92 -35.35 -41.49
CA ASP A 275 -19.26 -36.49 -40.62
C ASP A 275 -18.21 -36.79 -39.51
N TYR A 276 -17.42 -35.79 -39.10
CA TYR A 276 -16.42 -35.95 -38.03
C TYR A 276 -17.01 -35.89 -36.61
N ILE A 277 -18.16 -35.25 -36.43
CA ILE A 277 -18.83 -35.06 -35.13
C ILE A 277 -20.26 -35.62 -35.21
N ASN A 278 -20.72 -36.25 -34.13
CA ASN A 278 -22.11 -36.71 -34.03
C ASN A 278 -23.08 -35.51 -33.88
N PRO A 279 -24.19 -35.44 -34.63
CA PRO A 279 -25.20 -34.39 -34.51
C PRO A 279 -25.72 -34.19 -33.08
N ILE A 280 -25.84 -35.26 -32.27
CA ILE A 280 -26.30 -35.15 -30.87
C ILE A 280 -25.27 -34.39 -30.02
N ASP A 281 -23.99 -34.68 -30.18
CA ASP A 281 -22.90 -34.04 -29.44
C ASP A 281 -22.74 -32.56 -29.83
N LEU A 282 -22.95 -32.25 -31.12
CA LEU A 282 -22.97 -30.87 -31.61
C LEU A 282 -24.14 -30.07 -31.00
N CYS A 283 -25.36 -30.61 -31.06
CA CYS A 283 -26.55 -29.93 -30.53
C CYS A 283 -26.41 -29.67 -29.02
N ASN A 284 -25.88 -30.63 -28.25
CA ASN A 284 -25.66 -30.44 -26.82
C ASN A 284 -24.63 -29.34 -26.52
N LYS A 285 -23.50 -29.33 -27.24
CA LYS A 285 -22.49 -28.27 -27.08
C LYS A 285 -23.01 -26.90 -27.50
N LEU A 286 -23.72 -26.82 -28.62
CA LEU A 286 -24.17 -25.55 -29.16
C LEU A 286 -25.32 -24.97 -28.32
N ASN A 287 -26.29 -25.78 -27.91
CA ASN A 287 -27.42 -25.36 -27.07
C ASN A 287 -26.98 -24.76 -25.73
N GLN A 288 -25.83 -25.18 -25.18
CA GLN A 288 -25.25 -24.59 -23.97
C GLN A 288 -24.88 -23.11 -24.16
N PHE A 289 -24.52 -22.68 -25.37
CA PHE A 289 -24.11 -21.30 -25.67
C PHE A 289 -25.23 -20.43 -26.22
N VAL A 290 -26.29 -20.99 -26.79
CA VAL A 290 -27.39 -20.23 -27.42
C VAL A 290 -28.12 -19.31 -26.45
N LEU A 291 -28.47 -19.82 -25.27
CA LEU A 291 -29.20 -19.03 -24.27
C LEU A 291 -28.33 -17.92 -23.65
N PRO A 292 -27.09 -18.18 -23.21
CA PRO A 292 -26.18 -17.12 -22.77
C PRO A 292 -25.93 -16.04 -23.83
N GLU A 293 -25.77 -16.41 -25.10
CA GLU A 293 -25.56 -15.45 -26.20
C GLU A 293 -26.77 -14.52 -26.37
N MET A 294 -27.98 -15.07 -26.45
CA MET A 294 -29.19 -14.23 -26.59
C MET A 294 -29.39 -13.32 -25.37
N ALA A 295 -29.07 -13.79 -24.17
CA ALA A 295 -29.13 -13.00 -22.95
C ALA A 295 -28.09 -11.86 -22.95
N SER A 296 -26.86 -12.11 -23.37
CA SER A 296 -25.82 -11.08 -23.46
C SER A 296 -26.17 -10.01 -24.50
N HIS A 297 -26.74 -10.39 -25.65
CA HIS A 297 -27.20 -9.42 -26.65
C HIS A 297 -28.38 -8.57 -26.16
N ALA A 298 -29.34 -9.17 -25.45
CA ALA A 298 -30.44 -8.44 -24.85
C ALA A 298 -29.95 -7.46 -23.76
N PHE A 299 -28.95 -7.87 -22.97
CA PHE A 299 -28.32 -7.03 -21.96
C PHE A 299 -27.57 -5.85 -22.57
N LEU A 300 -26.77 -6.07 -23.63
CA LEU A 300 -26.06 -5.00 -24.34
C LEU A 300 -27.03 -4.00 -24.97
N PHE A 301 -28.11 -4.48 -25.58
CA PHE A 301 -29.17 -3.62 -26.11
C PHE A 301 -29.82 -2.76 -25.03
N PHE A 302 -30.11 -3.35 -23.86
CA PHE A 302 -30.63 -2.61 -22.71
C PHE A 302 -29.65 -1.54 -22.21
N MET A 303 -28.35 -1.86 -22.14
CA MET A 303 -27.31 -0.92 -21.75
C MET A 303 -27.22 0.27 -22.72
N PHE A 304 -27.32 0.05 -24.04
CA PHE A 304 -27.35 1.14 -25.02
C PHE A 304 -28.60 2.02 -24.92
N LEU A 305 -29.73 1.44 -24.53
CA LEU A 305 -30.96 2.19 -24.29
C LEU A 305 -30.83 3.12 -23.08
N VAL A 306 -30.23 2.63 -21.99
CA VAL A 306 -29.97 3.44 -20.77
C VAL A 306 -28.95 4.55 -21.04
N ASN A 307 -27.94 4.29 -21.88
CA ASN A 307 -26.91 5.26 -22.24
C ASN A 307 -27.36 6.29 -23.29
N GLY A 308 -28.57 6.18 -23.85
CA GLY A 308 -29.13 7.15 -24.81
C GLY A 308 -28.52 7.11 -26.22
N SER A 309 -27.87 6.02 -26.62
CA SER A 309 -27.28 5.86 -27.96
C SER A 309 -28.30 5.37 -28.98
N TRP A 310 -29.13 6.28 -29.49
CA TRP A 310 -30.25 5.97 -30.38
C TRP A 310 -29.84 5.28 -31.70
N LEU A 311 -28.66 5.61 -32.24
CA LEU A 311 -28.17 5.02 -33.48
C LEU A 311 -27.78 3.53 -33.28
N ALA A 312 -27.08 3.21 -32.20
CA ALA A 312 -26.73 1.83 -31.86
C ALA A 312 -27.96 0.96 -31.55
N VAL A 313 -28.97 1.54 -30.89
CA VAL A 313 -30.25 0.89 -30.62
C VAL A 313 -30.97 0.57 -31.94
N LEU A 314 -31.02 1.50 -32.89
CA LEU A 314 -31.69 1.29 -34.18
C LEU A 314 -31.08 0.12 -34.98
N PHE A 315 -29.74 0.00 -34.99
CA PHE A 315 -29.05 -1.09 -35.68
C PHE A 315 -29.24 -2.46 -34.99
N ASN A 316 -29.29 -2.51 -33.66
CA ASN A 316 -29.44 -3.76 -32.91
C ASN A 316 -30.90 -4.24 -32.77
N LEU A 317 -31.88 -3.35 -32.93
CA LEU A 317 -33.30 -3.64 -32.70
C LEU A 317 -33.87 -4.77 -33.57
N PRO A 318 -33.59 -4.88 -34.88
CA PRO A 318 -34.07 -5.99 -35.71
C PRO A 318 -33.54 -7.35 -35.25
N LEU A 319 -32.28 -7.42 -34.81
CA LEU A 319 -31.63 -8.66 -34.38
C LEU A 319 -32.19 -9.13 -33.04
N VAL A 320 -32.37 -8.22 -32.08
CA VAL A 320 -32.99 -8.53 -30.79
C VAL A 320 -34.46 -8.94 -30.97
N ALA A 321 -35.22 -8.24 -31.82
CA ALA A 321 -36.61 -8.62 -32.11
C ALA A 321 -36.73 -10.01 -32.75
N TYR A 322 -35.79 -10.37 -33.64
CA TYR A 322 -35.70 -11.71 -34.22
C TYR A 322 -35.39 -12.77 -33.16
N ASN A 323 -34.40 -12.53 -32.28
CA ASN A 323 -34.05 -13.45 -31.19
C ASN A 323 -35.21 -13.64 -30.20
N VAL A 324 -35.90 -12.57 -29.82
CA VAL A 324 -37.08 -12.62 -28.93
C VAL A 324 -38.21 -13.44 -29.57
N ARG A 325 -38.47 -13.24 -30.87
CA ARG A 325 -39.47 -14.04 -31.60
C ARG A 325 -39.10 -15.53 -31.66
N LYS A 326 -37.81 -15.85 -31.82
CA LYS A 326 -37.30 -17.23 -31.85
C LYS A 326 -37.47 -17.93 -30.50
N VAL A 327 -37.24 -17.21 -29.39
CA VAL A 327 -37.47 -17.71 -28.03
C VAL A 327 -38.97 -17.92 -27.76
N LEU A 328 -39.83 -16.97 -28.12
CA LEU A 328 -41.29 -17.06 -27.91
C LEU A 328 -41.94 -18.22 -28.68
N ASN A 329 -41.42 -18.53 -29.87
CA ASN A 329 -41.90 -19.65 -30.69
C ASN A 329 -41.32 -21.02 -30.25
N GLY A 330 -40.45 -21.06 -29.24
CA GLY A 330 -39.81 -22.30 -28.78
C GLY A 330 -38.77 -22.88 -29.75
N GLN A 331 -38.36 -22.13 -30.79
CA GLN A 331 -37.45 -22.58 -31.87
C GLN A 331 -35.99 -22.18 -31.62
N HIS A 332 -35.59 -22.01 -30.35
CA HIS A 332 -34.26 -21.54 -29.99
C HIS A 332 -33.23 -22.66 -29.85
N MET A 333 -33.65 -23.91 -29.63
CA MET A 333 -32.74 -25.05 -29.48
C MET A 333 -32.53 -25.76 -30.82
N TYR A 334 -31.30 -26.22 -31.04
CA TYR A 334 -30.94 -27.09 -32.16
C TYR A 334 -31.40 -28.51 -31.89
N ASP A 335 -32.15 -29.09 -32.84
CA ASP A 335 -32.60 -30.49 -32.82
C ASP A 335 -31.68 -31.36 -33.69
N ALA A 336 -31.12 -32.43 -33.11
CA ALA A 336 -30.22 -33.36 -33.79
C ALA A 336 -30.86 -34.09 -34.97
N THR A 337 -32.19 -34.20 -35.02
CA THR A 337 -32.92 -34.87 -36.11
C THR A 337 -33.12 -33.98 -37.35
N GLU A 338 -33.12 -32.66 -37.16
CA GLU A 338 -33.33 -31.68 -38.25
C GLU A 338 -32.07 -30.87 -38.59
N ILE A 339 -30.98 -31.07 -37.86
CA ILE A 339 -29.74 -30.28 -38.00
C ILE A 339 -29.15 -30.35 -39.40
N PHE A 340 -29.16 -31.52 -40.05
CA PHE A 340 -28.65 -31.69 -41.42
C PHE A 340 -29.54 -30.98 -42.47
N ARG A 341 -30.86 -30.99 -42.26
CA ARG A 341 -31.82 -30.34 -43.19
C ARG A 341 -31.71 -28.82 -43.12
N THR A 342 -31.39 -28.29 -41.95
CA THR A 342 -31.36 -26.84 -41.68
C THR A 342 -29.94 -26.27 -41.60
N LEU A 343 -28.92 -27.09 -41.86
CA LEU A 343 -27.51 -26.75 -41.70
C LEU A 343 -27.10 -25.50 -42.50
N SER A 344 -27.51 -25.43 -43.78
CA SER A 344 -27.20 -24.31 -44.65
C SER A 344 -27.84 -22.99 -44.20
N VAL A 345 -28.94 -23.05 -43.45
CA VAL A 345 -29.63 -21.88 -42.91
C VAL A 345 -28.91 -21.38 -41.67
N HIS A 346 -28.61 -22.28 -40.73
CA HIS A 346 -27.89 -21.94 -39.50
C HIS A 346 -26.46 -21.45 -39.76
N LYS A 347 -25.78 -22.03 -40.75
CA LYS A 347 -24.45 -21.56 -41.22
C LYS A 347 -24.52 -20.11 -41.69
N LYS A 348 -25.52 -19.73 -42.49
CA LYS A 348 -25.73 -18.35 -42.94
C LYS A 348 -26.07 -17.41 -41.78
N GLU A 349 -26.91 -17.84 -40.83
CA GLU A 349 -27.23 -17.06 -39.63
C GLU A 349 -25.97 -16.80 -38.79
N CYS A 350 -25.12 -17.80 -38.57
CA CYS A 350 -23.85 -17.63 -37.87
C CYS A 350 -22.90 -16.68 -38.60
N PHE A 351 -22.78 -16.75 -39.92
CA PHE A 351 -21.96 -15.81 -40.68
C PHE A 351 -22.46 -14.36 -40.57
N ILE A 352 -23.77 -14.17 -40.63
CA ILE A 352 -24.37 -12.83 -40.47
C ILE A 352 -24.12 -12.29 -39.06
N LYS A 353 -24.24 -13.13 -38.03
CA LYS A 353 -23.94 -12.75 -36.64
C LYS A 353 -22.46 -12.39 -36.43
N VAL A 354 -21.54 -13.20 -36.97
CA VAL A 354 -20.09 -12.92 -36.88
C VAL A 354 -19.74 -11.62 -37.59
N ALA A 355 -20.31 -11.38 -38.78
CA ALA A 355 -20.13 -10.12 -39.50
C ALA A 355 -20.69 -8.92 -38.72
N PHE A 356 -21.80 -9.11 -37.99
CA PHE A 356 -22.38 -8.09 -37.12
C PHE A 356 -21.54 -7.83 -35.86
N TYR A 357 -20.88 -8.84 -35.28
CA TYR A 357 -20.03 -8.66 -34.09
C TYR A 357 -18.64 -8.10 -34.41
N LEU A 358 -18.21 -8.17 -35.67
CA LEU A 358 -16.96 -7.57 -36.16
C LEU A 358 -17.09 -6.09 -36.53
N LEU A 359 -18.33 -5.58 -36.66
CA LEU A 359 -18.66 -4.21 -37.04
C LEU A 359 -19.03 -3.39 -35.80
#